data_AF-A0A529X4T3-F1
#
_entry.id   AF-A0A529X4T3-F1
#
_cell.length_a   1.000
_cell.length_b   1.000
_cell.length_c   1.000
_cell.angle_alpha   90.00
_cell.angle_beta   90.00
_cell.angle_gamma   90.00
#
_symmetry.space_group_name_H-M   'P 1'
#
loop_
_entity.id
_entity.type
_entity.pdbx_description
1 polymer ?
#
loop_
_entity_poly.entity_id
_entity_poly.type
_entity_poly.pdbx_seq_one_letter_code
_entity_poly.pdbx_strand_id
1 'polypeptide(L)' 'MKIIQVTDVHLGRRREIRYGANLNERLDHCIDHINQRHSDASLCVFTGDLTDDGEADSYADLKAALSRLAVPYRLLPG' A
#
# COMPACT_ATOMS: atom_id res chain seq x y z
N MET A 1 -14.91 -11.29 -12.61
CA MET A 1 -14.66 -10.45 -11.42
C MET A 1 -13.24 -10.70 -10.95
N LYS A 2 -12.44 -9.65 -10.79
CA LYS A 2 -11.00 -9.72 -10.44
C LYS A 2 -10.76 -8.87 -9.20
N ILE A 3 -10.09 -9.45 -8.20
CA ILE A 3 -9.73 -8.80 -6.94
C ILE A 3 -8.22 -8.90 -6.77
N ILE A 4 -7.59 -7.82 -6.32
CA ILE A 4 -6.19 -7.80 -5.92
C ILE A 4 -6.15 -7.78 -4.39
N GLN A 5 -5.33 -8.66 -3.81
CA GLN A 5 -5.04 -8.63 -2.38
C GLN A 5 -3.58 -8.21 -2.20
N VAL A 6 -3.35 -7.24 -1.33
CA VAL A 6 -2.04 -6.81 -0.84
C VAL A 6 -2.05 -6.98 0.67
N THR A 7 -0.94 -7.37 1.28
CA THR A 7 -0.85 -7.62 2.72
C THR A 7 0.53 -7.20 3.23
N ASP A 8 0.62 -6.93 4.53
CA ASP A 8 1.90 -6.72 5.23
C ASP A 8 2.75 -5.61 4.60
N VAL A 9 2.14 -4.42 4.49
CA VAL A 9 2.80 -3.24 3.90
C VAL A 9 3.92 -2.73 4.82
N HIS A 10 3.73 -2.83 6.14
CA HIS A 10 4.65 -2.37 7.18
C HIS A 10 5.21 -0.97 6.93
N LEU A 11 4.35 -0.04 6.50
CA LEU A 11 4.83 1.31 6.19
C LEU A 11 5.36 1.98 7.44
N GLY A 12 6.61 2.42 7.39
CA GLY A 12 7.25 3.26 8.40
C GLY A 12 7.62 4.62 7.83
N ARG A 13 8.54 5.31 8.50
CA ARG A 13 8.98 6.65 8.12
C ARG A 13 9.55 6.69 6.70
N ARG A 14 9.30 7.79 5.98
CA ARG A 14 9.86 7.95 4.61
C ARG A 14 11.38 7.83 4.62
N ARG A 15 11.91 7.20 3.56
CA ARG A 15 13.35 6.97 3.32
C ARG A 15 14.02 6.04 4.35
N GLU A 16 13.25 5.44 5.25
CA GLU A 16 13.74 4.36 6.09
C GLU A 16 13.93 3.09 5.26
N ILE A 17 15.07 2.43 5.47
CA ILE A 17 15.35 1.11 4.88
C ILE A 17 15.07 0.07 5.95
N ARG A 18 14.12 -0.82 5.69
CA ARG A 18 13.84 -2.00 6.52
C ARG A 18 13.93 -3.25 5.67
N TYR A 19 14.46 -4.32 6.27
CA TYR A 19 14.64 -5.60 5.57
C TYR A 19 15.38 -5.48 4.23
N GLY A 20 16.32 -4.52 4.14
CA GLY A 20 17.09 -4.23 2.93
C GLY A 20 16.35 -3.45 1.84
N ALA A 21 15.18 -2.86 2.11
CA ALA A 21 14.44 -2.07 1.13
C ALA A 21 13.73 -0.85 1.73
N ASN A 22 13.51 0.17 0.90
CA ASN A 22 12.62 1.27 1.24
C ASN A 22 11.16 0.83 0.99
N LEU A 23 10.38 0.65 2.06
CA LEU A 23 9.01 0.14 1.97
C LEU A 23 8.05 1.15 1.33
N ASN A 24 8.32 2.45 1.46
CA ASN A 24 7.56 3.49 0.75
C ASN A 24 7.72 3.36 -0.77
N GLU A 25 8.96 3.19 -1.25
CA GLU A 25 9.21 3.00 -2.69
C GLU A 25 8.63 1.67 -3.20
N ARG A 26 8.66 0.60 -2.40
CA ARG A 26 8.02 -0.67 -2.76
C ARG A 26 6.52 -0.52 -2.90
N LEU A 27 5.86 0.19 -1.99
CA LEU A 27 4.43 0.46 -2.08
C LEU A 27 4.13 1.30 -3.34
N ASP A 28 4.89 2.34 -3.60
CA ASP A 28 4.74 3.15 -4.82
C ASP A 28 4.84 2.29 -6.09
N HIS A 29 5.84 1.39 -6.17
CA HIS A 29 5.98 0.46 -7.30
C HIS A 29 4.83 -0.55 -7.41
N CYS A 30 4.32 -1.04 -6.28
CA CYS A 30 3.14 -1.92 -6.26
C CYS A 30 1.92 -1.21 -6.85
N ILE A 31 1.66 0.02 -6.40
CA ILE A 31 0.56 0.87 -6.87
C ILE A 31 0.69 1.15 -8.37
N ASP A 32 1.88 1.53 -8.83
CA ASP A 32 2.12 1.79 -10.25
C ASP A 32 1.91 0.55 -11.10
N HIS A 33 2.33 -0.62 -10.62
CA HIS A 33 2.09 -1.89 -11.31
C HIS A 33 0.60 -2.22 -11.40
N ILE A 34 -0.15 -2.07 -10.30
CA ILE A 34 -1.60 -2.26 -10.27
C ILE A 34 -2.28 -1.33 -11.29
N ASN A 35 -1.95 -0.04 -11.25
CA ASN A 35 -2.53 0.96 -12.14
C ASN A 35 -2.24 0.68 -13.62
N GLN A 36 -1.02 0.24 -13.96
CA GLN A 36 -0.62 0.00 -15.35
C GLN A 36 -1.19 -1.30 -15.94
N ARG A 37 -1.36 -2.35 -15.12
CA ARG A 37 -1.62 -3.71 -15.62
C ARG A 37 -2.92 -4.33 -15.13
N HIS A 38 -3.52 -3.75 -14.09
CA HIS A 38 -4.70 -4.31 -13.44
C HIS A 38 -5.76 -3.23 -13.16
N SER A 39 -5.82 -2.17 -13.98
CA SER A 39 -6.85 -1.13 -13.88
C SER A 39 -8.28 -1.66 -14.12
N ASP A 40 -8.41 -2.88 -14.65
CA ASP A 40 -9.66 -3.61 -14.81
C ASP A 40 -10.14 -4.32 -13.53
N ALA A 41 -9.34 -4.33 -12.46
CA ALA A 41 -9.71 -4.97 -11.21
C ALA A 41 -10.92 -4.27 -10.57
N SER A 42 -11.84 -5.07 -10.04
CA SER A 42 -13.05 -4.58 -9.38
C SER A 42 -12.75 -4.00 -7.99
N LEU A 43 -11.69 -4.48 -7.33
CA LEU A 43 -11.30 -4.08 -5.98
C LEU A 43 -9.83 -4.44 -5.68
N CYS A 44 -9.14 -3.58 -4.93
CA CYS A 44 -7.90 -3.91 -4.24
C CYS A 44 -8.12 -3.93 -2.71
N VAL A 45 -7.71 -4.98 -2.01
CA VAL A 45 -7.88 -5.08 -0.55
C VAL A 45 -6.51 -5.17 0.11
N PHE A 46 -6.28 -4.33 1.11
CA PHE A 46 -5.08 -4.37 1.95
C PHE A 46 -5.44 -5.06 3.28
N THR A 47 -4.81 -6.20 3.58
CA THR A 47 -5.27 -7.13 4.62
C THR A 47 -4.35 -7.20 5.85
N GLY A 48 -4.18 -6.09 6.56
CA GLY A 48 -3.39 -6.05 7.82
C GLY A 48 -1.98 -5.48 7.66
N ASP A 49 -1.35 -5.24 8.81
CA ASP A 49 0.00 -4.68 8.98
C ASP A 49 0.31 -3.54 8.01
N LEU A 50 -0.60 -2.55 8.01
CA LEU A 50 -0.59 -1.42 7.09
C LEU A 50 0.61 -0.49 7.37
N THR A 51 0.86 -0.23 8.65
CA THR A 51 1.99 0.55 9.16
C THR A 51 2.72 -0.27 10.21
N ASP A 52 4.03 -0.09 10.34
CA ASP A 52 4.79 -0.87 11.32
C ASP A 52 4.73 -0.29 12.74
N ASP A 53 4.72 1.03 12.88
CA ASP A 53 4.79 1.73 14.17
C ASP A 53 3.43 2.23 14.67
N GLY A 54 2.38 2.19 13.83
CA GLY A 54 1.06 2.72 14.17
C GLY A 54 1.01 4.25 14.29
N GLU A 55 2.07 4.95 13.87
CA GLU A 55 2.19 6.39 14.04
C GLU A 55 1.34 7.16 13.01
N ALA A 56 0.87 8.34 13.41
CA ALA A 56 0.01 9.18 12.57
C ALA A 56 0.68 9.57 11.24
N ASP A 57 1.99 9.83 11.27
CA ASP A 57 2.77 10.20 10.08
C ASP A 57 2.87 9.02 9.10
N SER A 58 3.08 7.79 9.60
CA SER A 58 3.10 6.57 8.78
C SER A 58 1.75 6.35 8.07
N TYR A 59 0.63 6.59 8.77
CA TYR A 59 -0.70 6.55 8.16
C TYR A 59 -0.95 7.69 7.16
N ALA A 60 -0.41 8.89 7.41
CA ALA A 60 -0.50 10.00 6.47
C ALA A 60 0.23 9.68 5.16
N ASP A 61 1.43 9.10 5.25
CA ASP A 61 2.20 8.61 4.10
C ASP A 61 1.47 7.48 3.36
N LEU A 62 0.92 6.50 4.10
CA LEU A 62 0.12 5.42 3.53
C LEU A 62 -1.07 5.97 2.74
N LYS A 63 -1.82 6.90 3.35
CA LYS A 63 -2.97 7.54 2.71
C LYS A 63 -2.54 8.30 1.44
N ALA A 64 -1.41 9.01 1.48
CA ALA A 64 -0.88 9.72 0.33
C ALA A 64 -0.53 8.75 -0.82
N ALA A 65 0.14 7.64 -0.52
CA ALA A 65 0.44 6.61 -1.52
C ALA A 65 -0.84 6.00 -2.11
N LEU A 66 -1.75 5.52 -1.27
CA LEU A 66 -3.00 4.86 -1.69
C LEU A 66 -3.95 5.79 -2.47
N SER A 67 -3.86 7.10 -2.29
CA SER A 67 -4.64 8.07 -3.07
C SER A 67 -4.36 8.01 -4.58
N ARG A 68 -3.23 7.42 -4.98
CA ARG A 68 -2.85 7.21 -6.39
C ARG A 68 -3.48 5.97 -7.01
N LEU A 69 -4.10 5.07 -6.23
CA LEU A 69 -4.66 3.83 -6.76
C LEU A 69 -5.84 4.15 -7.69
N ALA A 70 -5.79 3.67 -8.92
CA ALA A 70 -6.82 3.92 -9.94
C ALA A 70 -8.07 3.06 -9.75
N VAL A 71 -7.97 1.98 -8.97
CA VAL A 71 -9.08 1.08 -8.65
C VAL A 71 -9.60 1.35 -7.23
N PRO A 72 -10.86 1.04 -6.93
CA PRO A 72 -11.37 1.13 -5.56
C PRO A 72 -10.55 0.26 -4.61
N TYR A 73 -10.34 0.73 -3.37
CA TYR A 73 -9.65 -0.06 -2.36
C TYR A 73 -10.38 -0.13 -1.02
N ARG A 74 -10.07 -1.17 -0.24
CA ARG A 74 -10.51 -1.37 1.15
C ARG A 74 -9.32 -1.76 2.01
N LEU A 75 -9.37 -1.35 3.27
CA LEU A 75 -8.33 -1.59 4.27
C LEU A 75 -8.91 -2.44 5.39
N LEU A 76 -8.14 -3.40 5.85
CA LEU A 76 -8.38 -4.12 7.10
C LEU A 76 -7.18 -3.84 8.03
N PRO A 77 -7.42 -3.48 9.30
CA PRO A 77 -6.35 -3.37 10.28
C PRO A 77 -5.72 -4.74 10.56
N GLY A 78 -4.44 -4.73 10.94
CA GLY A 78 -3.70 -5.88 11.46
C GLY A 78 -3.75 -5.91 12.98
#